data_AF-A0A6J7EV99-F1
#
_entry.id   AF-A0A6J7EV99-F1
#
_cell.length_a   1.000
_cell.length_b   1.000
_cell.length_c   1.000
_cell.angle_alpha   90.00
_cell.angle_beta   90.00
_cell.angle_gamma   90.00
#
_symmetry.space_group_name_H-M   'P 1'
#
loop_
_entity.id
_entity.type
_entity.pdbx_description
1 polymer ?
#
loop_
_entity_poly.entity_id
_entity_poly.type
_entity_poly.pdbx_seq_one_letter_code
_entity_poly.pdbx_strand_id
1 'polypeptide(L)' 'MNESTVVNIGDLCVYCAKSTAMGSGLFVNRIGADSQWKTMNDELVWVDGWMCAECQEEGDRLAELYNPDWKMEYDD' A
#
# COMPACT_ATOMS: atom_id res chain seq x y z
N MET A 1 -13.76 21.75 7.85
CA MET A 1 -13.37 20.38 7.48
C MET A 1 -11.88 20.47 7.20
N ASN A 2 -11.03 19.84 8.02
CA ASN A 2 -9.58 19.86 7.76
C ASN A 2 -9.36 18.95 6.56
N GLU A 3 -8.89 19.55 5.47
CA GLU A 3 -8.50 18.83 4.27
C GLU A 3 -7.20 18.09 4.60
N SER A 4 -7.29 16.79 4.87
CA SER A 4 -6.12 15.94 4.99
C SER A 4 -5.39 16.00 3.65
N THR A 5 -4.18 16.56 3.61
CA THR A 5 -3.38 16.61 2.39
C THR A 5 -3.11 15.19 1.90
N VAL A 6 -3.66 14.84 0.74
CA VAL A 6 -3.35 13.59 0.03
C VAL A 6 -2.29 13.88 -1.02
N VAL A 7 -1.14 13.22 -0.91
CA VAL A 7 -0.03 13.34 -1.85
C VAL A 7 -0.12 12.21 -2.87
N ASN A 8 -0.41 12.53 -4.12
CA ASN A 8 -0.35 11.55 -5.20
C ASN A 8 1.10 11.30 -5.59
N ILE A 9 1.56 10.04 -5.47
CA ILE A 9 2.94 9.64 -5.78
C ILE A 9 3.08 8.98 -7.16
N GLY A 10 2.05 9.07 -8.00
CA GLY A 10 2.03 8.57 -9.37
C GLY A 10 2.10 7.05 -9.44
N ASP A 11 2.99 6.53 -10.29
CA ASP A 11 3.17 5.09 -10.49
C ASP A 11 4.06 4.43 -9.42
N LEU A 12 4.24 5.02 -8.24
CA LEU A 12 5.05 4.43 -7.18
C LEU A 12 4.25 3.50 -6.26
N CYS A 13 4.91 2.47 -5.74
CA CYS A 13 4.35 1.64 -4.69
C CYS A 13 4.31 2.41 -3.36
N VAL A 14 3.15 2.52 -2.70
CA VAL A 14 2.97 3.25 -1.44
C VAL A 14 3.70 2.61 -0.24
N TYR A 15 4.19 1.37 -0.37
CA TYR A 15 4.91 0.67 0.70
C TYR A 15 6.41 0.57 0.48
N CYS A 16 6.86 0.30 -0.74
CA CYS A 16 8.29 0.11 -1.04
C CYS A 16 8.91 1.21 -1.92
N ALA A 17 8.11 2.19 -2.35
CA ALA A 17 8.50 3.31 -3.21
C ALA A 17 9.14 2.91 -4.55
N LYS A 18 9.13 1.63 -4.94
CA LYS A 18 9.56 1.17 -6.27
C LYS A 18 8.57 1.62 -7.33
N SER A 19 9.05 1.87 -8.54
CA SER A 19 8.20 2.15 -9.69
C SER A 19 7.37 0.95 -10.09
N THR A 20 6.08 1.17 -10.28
CA THR A 20 5.09 0.23 -10.83
C THR A 20 4.67 0.62 -12.25
N ALA A 21 5.34 1.60 -12.88
CA ALA A 21 5.02 2.03 -14.24
C ALA A 21 5.24 0.90 -15.27
N MET A 22 4.64 1.02 -16.45
CA MET A 22 4.85 0.05 -17.54
C MET A 22 6.35 -0.12 -17.83
N GLY A 23 6.79 -1.38 -17.91
CA GLY A 23 8.20 -1.72 -18.13
C GLY A 23 9.06 -1.79 -16.87
N SER A 24 8.54 -1.47 -15.68
CA SER A 24 9.29 -1.61 -14.41
C SER A 24 9.39 -3.06 -13.90
N GLY A 25 8.60 -3.97 -14.48
CA GLY A 25 8.41 -5.34 -13.96
C GLY A 25 7.36 -5.45 -12.85
N LEU A 26 6.90 -4.33 -12.28
CA LEU A 26 5.91 -4.28 -11.19
C LEU A 26 4.55 -3.67 -11.60
N PHE A 27 4.34 -3.48 -12.89
CA PHE A 27 3.08 -2.95 -13.44
C PHE A 27 1.93 -3.97 -13.39
N VAL A 28 2.23 -5.26 -13.57
CA VAL A 28 1.22 -6.31 -13.59
C VAL A 28 0.76 -6.60 -12.16
N ASN A 29 -0.54 -6.82 -11.98
CA ASN A 29 -1.18 -7.11 -10.69
C ASN A 29 -0.95 -6.05 -9.61
N ARG A 30 -0.58 -4.82 -9.96
CA ARG A 30 -0.65 -3.71 -9.02
C ARG A 30 -2.11 -3.34 -8.76
N ILE A 31 -2.42 -2.96 -7.53
CA ILE A 31 -3.73 -2.44 -7.13
C ILE A 31 -3.60 -0.98 -6.70
N GLY A 32 -4.66 -0.18 -6.88
CA GLY A 32 -4.69 1.18 -6.33
C GLY A 32 -4.69 1.08 -4.80
N ALA A 33 -3.89 1.92 -4.15
CA ALA A 33 -3.73 1.87 -2.69
C ALA A 33 -3.36 3.23 -2.13
N ASP A 34 -3.71 3.45 -0.86
CA ASP A 34 -3.25 4.56 -0.06
C ASP A 34 -2.41 4.07 1.13
N SER A 35 -1.65 4.98 1.72
CA SER A 35 -0.90 4.72 2.96
C SER A 35 -0.65 6.01 3.73
N GLN A 36 -0.21 5.91 4.98
CA GLN A 36 0.24 7.05 5.76
C GLN A 36 1.76 7.07 5.84
N TRP A 37 2.37 8.17 5.41
CA TRP A 37 3.80 8.39 5.50
C TRP A 37 4.12 9.42 6.57
N LYS A 38 5.22 9.20 7.30
CA LYS A 38 5.76 10.17 8.23
C LYS A 38 6.75 11.09 7.50
N THR A 39 6.51 12.40 7.55
CA THR A 39 7.41 13.39 6.95
C THR A 39 8.64 13.63 7.84
N MET A 40 9.60 14.41 7.36
CA MET A 40 10.78 14.81 8.14
C MET A 40 10.42 15.64 9.40
N ASN A 41 9.24 16.25 9.43
CA ASN A 41 8.75 17.03 10.58
C ASN A 41 7.87 16.19 11.52
N ASP A 42 7.91 14.86 11.39
CA ASP A 42 7.10 13.91 12.15
C ASP A 42 5.58 13.99 11.91
N GLU A 43 5.14 14.72 10.90
CA GLU A 43 3.73 14.79 10.50
C GLU A 43 3.32 13.57 9.67
N LEU A 44 2.09 13.09 9.88
CA LEU A 44 1.50 12.03 9.07
C LEU A 44 0.76 12.64 7.88
N VAL A 45 1.09 12.18 6.67
CA VAL A 45 0.41 12.56 5.43
C VAL A 45 -0.16 11.32 4.75
N TRP A 46 -1.32 11.47 4.13
CA TRP A 46 -1.87 10.42 3.28
C TRP A 46 -1.18 10.46 1.92
N VAL A 47 -0.77 9.30 1.43
CA VAL A 47 -0.23 9.13 0.08
C VAL A 47 -1.17 8.24 -0.72
N ASP A 48 -1.36 8.59 -1.98
CA ASP A 48 -2.18 7.84 -2.95
C ASP A 48 -1.30 7.38 -4.11
N GLY A 49 -1.40 6.10 -4.47
CA GLY A 49 -0.57 5.47 -5.48
C GLY A 49 -0.97 4.02 -5.73
N TRP A 50 0.03 3.13 -5.80
CA TRP A 50 -0.19 1.72 -6.09
C TRP A 50 0.39 0.81 -5.00
N MET A 51 -0.04 -0.43 -4.96
CA MET A 51 0.63 -1.50 -4.20
C MET A 51 1.10 -2.57 -5.19
N CYS A 52 2.40 -2.81 -5.27
CA CYS A 52 2.94 -3.84 -6.16
C CYS A 52 2.63 -5.26 -5.64
N ALA A 53 2.67 -6.26 -6.53
CA ALA A 53 2.37 -7.65 -6.20
C ALA A 53 3.26 -8.19 -5.07
N GLU A 54 4.56 -7.85 -5.07
CA GLU A 54 5.49 -8.26 -4.00
C GLU A 54 5.04 -7.76 -2.61
N CYS A 55 4.57 -6.50 -2.53
CA CYS A 55 4.08 -5.94 -1.27
C CYS A 55 2.74 -6.56 -0.88
N GLN A 56 1.89 -6.94 -1.84
CA GLN A 56 0.63 -7.65 -1.56
C GLN A 56 0.91 -9.01 -0.92
N GLU A 57 1.81 -9.80 -1.51
CA GLU A 57 2.19 -11.12 -0.99
C GLU A 57 2.80 -11.02 0.42
N GLU A 58 3.67 -10.04 0.67
CA GLU A 58 4.22 -9.81 2.01
C GLU A 58 3.14 -9.35 3.00
N GLY A 59 2.22 -8.50 2.57
CA GLY A 59 1.07 -8.07 3.36
C GLY A 59 0.20 -9.26 3.79
N ASP A 60 -0.13 -10.14 2.86
CA ASP A 60 -0.90 -11.36 3.12
C ASP A 60 -0.18 -12.29 4.10
N ARG A 61 1.13 -12.49 3.90
CA ARG A 61 1.97 -13.28 4.81
C ARG A 61 1.99 -12.68 6.23
N LEU A 62 2.12 -11.36 6.35
CA LEU A 62 2.13 -10.68 7.64
C LEU A 62 0.74 -10.74 8.32
N ALA A 63 -0.33 -10.64 7.55
CA ALA A 63 -1.69 -10.80 8.04
C ALA A 63 -1.90 -12.20 8.63
N GLU A 64 -1.41 -13.26 7.96
CA GLU A 64 -1.46 -14.62 8.49
C GLU A 64 -0.64 -14.79 9.79
N LEU A 65 0.51 -14.13 9.89
CA LEU A 65 1.41 -14.27 11.04
C LEU A 65 0.91 -13.53 12.27
N TYR A 66 0.44 -12.30 12.10
CA TYR A 66 0.09 -11.39 13.19
C TYR A 66 -1.40 -11.25 13.42
N ASN A 67 -2.22 -11.83 12.53
CA ASN A 67 -3.66 -11.71 12.58
C ASN A 67 -4.37 -13.00 12.15
N PRO A 68 -4.09 -14.13 12.83
CA PRO A 68 -4.54 -15.46 12.39
C PRO A 68 -6.07 -15.60 12.35
N ASP A 69 -6.80 -14.76 13.10
CA ASP A 69 -8.28 -14.79 13.16
C ASP A 69 -8.96 -14.17 11.93
N TRP A 70 -8.23 -13.52 11.00
CA TRP A 70 -8.82 -12.83 9.83
C TRP A 70 -9.34 -13.78 8.74
N LYS A 71 -9.04 -15.07 8.85
CA LYS A 71 -9.56 -16.12 7.96
C LYS A 71 -10.83 -16.80 8.48
N MET A 72 -11.38 -16.37 9.61
CA MET A 72 -12.45 -17.08 10.30
C MET A 72 -13.88 -16.58 10.01
N GLU A 73 -14.08 -15.56 9.16
CA GLU A 73 -15.41 -14.92 8.98
C GLU A 73 -16.04 -15.00 7.57
N TYR A 74 -15.55 -15.84 6.66
CA TYR A 74 -16.28 -16.09 5.40
C TYR A 74 -16.30 -17.57 5.03
N ASP A 75 -16.96 -18.37 5.87
CA ASP A 75 -17.59 -19.64 5.47
C ASP A 75 -19.12 -19.45 5.62
N ASP A 76 -19.79 -18.97 4.56
CA ASP A 76 -21.23 -19.12 4.32
C ASP A 76 -21.51 -19.09 2.80
#